data_AF-A0A815UIC9-F1
#
_entry.id   AF-A0A815UIC9-F1
#
_cell.length_a   1.000
_cell.length_b   1.000
_cell.length_c   1.000
_cell.angle_alpha   90.00
_cell.angle_beta   90.00
_cell.angle_gamma   90.00
#
_symmetry.space_group_name_H-M   'P 1'
#
loop_
_entity.id
_entity.type
_entity.pdbx_description
1 polymer ?
#
loop_
_entity_poly.entity_id
_entity_poly.type
_entity_poly.pdbx_seq_one_letter_code
_entity_poly.pdbx_strand_id
1 'polypeptide(L)'
;MTTSVSDLLFIQQMLTRYGMSTYVAFGNFGNLLTIATFCQHEQRKNPCLLYLLSMTICNLICLDVGIIPTIFALDHVDISTQSIIYCKLQFYIR
;
A
#
# COMPACT_ATOMS: atom_id res chain seq x y z
N MET A 1 27.38 -3.45 23.83
CA MET A 1 26.76 -4.40 22.87
C MET A 1 25.33 -3.94 22.56
N THR A 2 25.17 -2.67 22.15
CA THR A 2 23.86 -2.00 21.97
C THR A 2 23.79 -1.19 20.67
N THR A 3 24.93 -0.98 19.99
CA THR A 3 25.01 -0.19 18.75
C THR A 3 24.37 -0.90 17.56
N SER A 4 24.52 -2.22 17.45
CA SER A 4 24.01 -3.01 16.31
C SER A 4 22.48 -3.05 16.21
N VAL A 5 21.77 -3.04 17.35
CA VAL A 5 20.30 -3.07 17.38
C VAL A 5 19.72 -1.71 16.97
N SER A 6 20.37 -0.63 17.41
CA SER A 6 19.99 0.75 17.07
C SER A 6 20.16 1.04 15.58
N ASP A 7 21.26 0.58 14.97
CA ASP A 7 21.51 0.77 13.53
C ASP A 7 20.46 0.03 12.68
N LEU A 8 20.10 -1.19 13.08
CA LEU A 8 19.12 -2.00 12.36
C LEU A 8 17.71 -1.39 12.45
N LEU A 9 17.35 -0.84 13.61
CA LEU A 9 16.10 -0.11 13.80
C LEU A 9 16.04 1.17 12.96
N PHE A 10 17.15 1.91 12.89
CA PHE A 10 17.24 3.13 12.08
C PHE A 10 17.10 2.84 10.58
N ILE A 11 17.79 1.80 10.09
CA ILE A 11 17.66 1.34 8.70
C ILE A 11 16.22 0.90 8.42
N GLN A 12 15.60 0.14 9.33
CA GLN A 12 14.22 -0.29 9.17
C GLN A 12 13.26 0.91 9.06
N GLN A 13 13.39 1.91 9.93
CA GLN A 13 12.57 3.13 9.85
C GLN A 13 12.75 3.89 8.54
N MET A 14 13.99 4.05 8.07
CA MET A 14 14.27 4.71 6.80
C MET A 14 13.71 3.92 5.61
N LEU A 15 13.87 2.60 5.63
CA LEU A 15 13.36 1.71 4.58
C LEU A 15 11.83 1.69 4.58
N THR A 16 11.17 1.70 5.73
CA THR A 16 9.70 1.79 5.81
C THR A 16 9.23 3.15 5.30
N ARG A 17 9.87 4.26 5.69
CA ARG A 17 9.43 5.60 5.30
C ARG A 17 9.62 5.89 3.80
N TYR A 18 10.79 5.57 3.25
CA TYR A 18 11.09 5.80 1.84
C TYR A 18 10.64 4.64 0.94
N GLY A 19 10.82 3.39 1.37
CA GLY A 19 10.39 2.22 0.62
C GLY A 19 8.87 2.15 0.49
N MET A 20 8.12 2.40 1.56
CA MET A 20 6.65 2.36 1.44
C MET A 20 6.09 3.57 0.69
N SER A 21 6.65 4.77 0.83
CA SER A 21 6.18 5.94 0.07
C SER A 21 6.44 5.83 -1.43
N THR A 22 7.61 5.34 -1.83
CA THR A 22 7.90 5.05 -3.24
C THR A 22 7.01 3.93 -3.77
N TYR A 23 6.77 2.87 -2.99
CA TYR A 23 5.83 1.81 -3.36
C TYR A 23 4.40 2.34 -3.55
N VAL A 24 3.94 3.27 -2.71
CA VAL A 24 2.66 3.97 -2.87
C VAL A 24 2.61 4.79 -4.15
N ALA A 25 3.65 5.56 -4.42
CA ALA A 25 3.71 6.39 -5.62
C ALA A 25 3.68 5.55 -6.89
N PHE A 26 4.53 4.52 -6.98
CA PHE A 26 4.57 3.61 -8.13
C PHE A 26 3.29 2.78 -8.26
N GLY A 27 2.74 2.29 -7.15
CA GLY A 27 1.49 1.53 -7.13
C GLY A 27 0.30 2.35 -7.63
N ASN A 28 0.15 3.59 -7.15
CA ASN A 28 -0.88 4.50 -7.65
C ASN A 28 -0.69 4.85 -9.14
N PHE A 29 0.55 5.06 -9.57
CA PHE A 29 0.84 5.37 -10.97
C PHE A 29 0.52 4.19 -11.90
N GLY A 30 0.90 2.98 -11.51
CA GLY A 30 0.55 1.75 -12.21
C GLY A 30 -0.96 1.53 -12.26
N ASN A 31 -1.66 1.79 -11.16
CA ASN A 31 -3.11 1.64 -11.10
C ASN A 31 -3.85 2.68 -11.97
N LEU A 32 -3.38 3.93 -11.99
CA LEU A 32 -3.87 4.98 -12.89
C LEU A 32 -3.70 4.60 -14.36
N LEU A 33 -2.55 4.03 -14.73
CA LEU A 33 -2.29 3.55 -16.09
C LEU A 33 -3.25 2.41 -16.48
N THR A 34 -3.52 1.48 -15.58
CA THR A 34 -4.48 0.39 -15.84
C THR A 34 -5.90 0.93 -16.04
N ILE A 35 -6.33 1.89 -15.21
CA ILE A 35 -7.65 2.53 -15.34
C ILE A 35 -7.73 3.31 -16.66
N ALA A 36 -6.69 4.06 -17.02
CA ALA A 36 -6.62 4.80 -18.27
C ALA A 36 -6.69 3.87 -19.50
N THR A 37 -6.06 2.70 -19.41
CA THR A 37 -6.14 1.66 -20.46
C THR A 37 -7.55 1.09 -20.58
N PHE A 38 -8.27 0.95 -19.46
CA PHE A 38 -9.66 0.47 -19.45
C PHE A 38 -10.68 1.51 -19.96
N CYS A 39 -10.34 2.80 -19.90
CA CYS A 39 -11.13 3.85 -20.53
C CYS A 39 -11.16 3.73 -22.06
N GLN A 40 -10.18 3.07 -22.69
CA GLN A 40 -10.21 2.79 -24.12
C GLN A 40 -11.26 1.72 -24.45
N HIS A 41 -12.23 2.08 -25.29
CA HIS A 41 -13.38 1.25 -25.65
C HIS A 41 -12.99 -0.10 -26.29
N GLU A 42 -11.90 -0.14 -27.05
CA GLU A 42 -11.39 -1.36 -27.72
C GLU A 42 -10.90 -2.43 -26.73
N GLN A 43 -10.34 -2.02 -25.59
CA GLN A 43 -9.75 -2.95 -24.61
C GLN A 43 -10.81 -3.64 -23.73
N ARG A 44 -12.05 -3.14 -23.71
CA ARG A 44 -13.15 -3.68 -22.89
C ARG A 44 -13.66 -5.05 -23.34
N LYS A 45 -13.27 -5.51 -24.53
CA LYS A 45 -13.66 -6.84 -25.05
C LYS A 45 -12.78 -7.96 -24.52
N ASN A 46 -11.64 -7.66 -23.91
CA ASN A 46 -10.66 -8.66 -23.51
C ASN A 46 -10.84 -9.05 -22.03
N PRO A 47 -11.22 -10.29 -21.69
CA PRO A 47 -11.46 -10.70 -20.30
C PRO A 47 -10.20 -10.59 -19.43
N CYS A 48 -9.01 -10.71 -20.02
CA CYS A 48 -7.73 -10.58 -19.33
C CYS A 48 -7.55 -9.20 -18.66
N LEU A 49 -8.08 -8.13 -19.29
CA LEU A 49 -8.04 -6.78 -18.72
C LEU A 49 -8.94 -6.63 -17.49
N LEU A 50 -10.01 -7.42 -17.40
CA LEU A 50 -10.91 -7.43 -16.25
C LEU A 50 -10.22 -8.06 -15.03
N TYR A 51 -9.43 -9.13 -15.25
CA TYR A 51 -8.56 -9.69 -14.22
C TYR A 51 -7.46 -8.71 -13.80
N LEU A 52 -6.85 -8.03 -14.76
CA LEU A 52 -5.84 -7.00 -14.47
C LEU A 52 -6.43 -5.86 -13.62
N LEU A 53 -7.65 -5.41 -13.95
CA LEU A 53 -8.37 -4.38 -13.20
C LEU A 53 -8.74 -4.84 -11.79
N SER A 54 -9.19 -6.09 -11.62
CA SER A 54 -9.44 -6.67 -10.29
C SER A 54 -8.17 -6.71 -9.44
N MET A 55 -7.05 -7.15 -10.02
CA MET A 55 -5.75 -7.19 -9.35
C MET A 55 -5.28 -5.78 -8.98
N THR A 56 -5.52 -4.80 -9.85
CA THR A 56 -5.23 -3.37 -9.65
C THR A 56 -6.01 -2.81 -8.46
N ILE A 57 -7.31 -3.09 -8.38
CA ILE A 57 -8.18 -2.66 -7.25
C ILE A 57 -7.73 -3.32 -5.94
N CYS A 58 -7.49 -4.64 -5.94
CA CYS A 58 -6.98 -5.34 -4.77
C CYS A 58 -5.64 -4.76 -4.31
N ASN A 59 -4.74 -4.45 -5.25
CA ASN A 59 -3.45 -3.87 -4.92
C ASN A 59 -3.60 -2.47 -4.32
N LEU A 60 -4.53 -1.65 -4.82
CA LEU A 60 -4.89 -0.33 -4.27
C LEU A 60 -5.40 -0.44 -2.82
N ILE A 61 -6.32 -1.36 -2.55
CA ILE A 61 -6.86 -1.61 -1.21
C ILE A 61 -5.76 -2.09 -0.26
N CYS A 62 -4.92 -3.04 -0.69
CA CYS A 62 -3.79 -3.51 0.13
C CYS A 62 -2.78 -2.39 0.42
N LEU A 63 -2.55 -1.51 -0.54
CA LEU A 63 -1.69 -0.34 -0.40
C LEU A 63 -2.24 0.65 0.62
N ASP A 64 -3.50 1.06 0.47
CA ASP A 64 -4.14 2.04 1.35
C ASP A 64 -4.26 1.49 2.78
N VAL A 65 -4.58 0.22 2.92
CA VAL A 65 -4.80 -0.39 4.25
C VAL A 65 -3.49 -0.80 4.92
N GLY A 66 -2.49 -1.24 4.17
CA GLY A 66 -1.20 -1.66 4.71
C GLY A 66 -0.29 -0.48 5.04
N ILE A 67 -0.23 0.52 4.17
CA ILE A 67 0.83 1.53 4.21
C ILE A 67 0.40 2.80 4.95
N ILE A 68 -0.83 3.28 4.75
CA ILE A 68 -1.34 4.49 5.43
C ILE A 68 -1.21 4.40 6.96
N PRO A 69 -1.67 3.33 7.65
CA PRO A 69 -1.54 3.26 9.10
C PRO A 69 -0.09 3.12 9.56
N THR A 70 0.78 2.52 8.74
CA THR A 70 2.21 2.36 9.07
C THR A 70 2.96 3.69 9.03
N ILE A 71 2.62 4.56 8.08
CA ILE A 71 3.15 5.93 8.01
C ILE A 71 2.55 6.80 9.13
N PHE A 72 1.26 6.65 9.42
CA PHE A 72 0.59 7.44 10.45
C PHE A 72 1.04 7.09 11.88
N ALA A 73 1.31 5.81 12.16
CA ALA A 73 1.86 5.35 13.44
C ALA A 73 3.26 5.91 13.72
N LEU A 74 3.96 6.44 12.71
CA LEU A 74 5.28 7.05 12.87
C LEU A 74 5.21 8.48 13.43
N ASP A 75 4.07 9.17 13.25
CA ASP A 75 3.94 10.61 13.53
C ASP A 75 2.88 10.91 14.61
N HIS A 76 1.84 10.09 14.74
CA HIS A 76 0.72 10.30 15.68
C HIS A 76 0.27 8.96 16.34
N VAL A 77 -0.54 9.05 17.40
CA VAL A 77 -1.12 7.90 18.13
C VAL A 77 -1.82 6.94 17.17
N ASP A 78 -1.54 5.63 17.30
CA ASP A 78 -1.97 4.56 16.39
C ASP A 78 -3.44 4.68 15.93
N ILE A 79 -3.65 4.81 14.62
CA ILE A 79 -4.99 4.77 13.99
C ILE A 79 -5.67 3.40 14.23
N SER A 80 -4.89 2.36 14.48
CA SER A 80 -5.40 1.02 14.82
C SER A 80 -6.27 1.04 16.09
N THR A 81 -6.00 1.95 17.02
CA THR A 81 -6.84 2.19 18.21
C THR A 81 -8.07 3.07 17.94
N GLN A 82 -8.05 3.90 16.89
CA GLN A 82 -9.17 4.79 16.55
C GLN A 82 -10.26 4.11 15.72
N SER A 83 -9.96 3.06 14.96
CA SER A 83 -10.94 2.40 14.11
C SER A 83 -10.76 0.88 14.09
N ILE A 84 -11.73 0.18 14.68
CA ILE A 84 -11.82 -1.29 14.72
C ILE A 84 -11.76 -1.90 13.30
N ILE A 85 -12.31 -1.19 12.32
CA ILE A 85 -12.31 -1.59 10.91
C ILE A 85 -10.88 -1.69 10.39
N TYR A 86 -10.06 -0.65 10.59
CA TYR A 86 -8.66 -0.63 10.15
C TYR A 86 -7.82 -1.68 10.89
N CYS A 87 -8.04 -1.87 12.19
CA CYS A 87 -7.35 -2.90 12.97
C CYS A 87 -7.63 -4.32 12.42
N LYS A 88 -8.89 -4.65 12.14
CA LYS A 88 -9.25 -5.95 11.54
C LYS A 88 -8.70 -6.13 10.13
N LEU A 89 -8.73 -5.07 9.32
CA LEU A 89 -8.21 -5.12 7.96
C LEU A 89 -6.69 -5.28 7.94
N GLN A 90 -5.97 -4.63 8.85
CA GLN A 90 -4.54 -4.79 9.00
C GLN A 90 -4.17 -6.22 9.45
N PHE A 91 -4.94 -6.82 10.35
CA PHE A 91 -4.78 -8.23 10.75
C PHE A 91 -5.06 -9.23 9.61
N TYR A 92 -5.90 -8.87 8.64
CA TYR A 92 -6.19 -9.73 7.50
C TYR A 92 -5.11 -9.67 6.42
N ILE A 93 -4.39 -8.55 6.33
CA ILE A 93 -3.37 -8.27 5.31
C ILE A 93 -1.95 -8.57 5.80
N ARG A 94 -1.68 -8.38 7.10
CA ARG A 94 -0.37 -8.57 7.74
C ARG A 94 -0.28 -9.92 8.43
#